data_AF-A0A5J5C4E7-F1
#
_entry.id   AF-A0A5J5C4E7-F1
#
_cell.length_a   1.000
_cell.length_b   1.000
_cell.length_c   1.000
_cell.angle_alpha   90.00
_cell.angle_beta   90.00
_cell.angle_gamma   90.00
#
_symmetry.space_group_name_H-M   'P 1'
#
loop_
_entity.id
_entity.type
_entity.pdbx_description
1 polymer ?
#
loop_
_entity_poly.entity_id
_entity_poly.type
_entity_poly.pdbx_seq_one_letter_code
_entity_poly.pdbx_strand_id
1 'polypeptide(L)'
;MGSSSKSGENYKNPCLTMHQPWASLLVHGIKRIEGRSWPAPIRGRLWIHAASKVPDPGTIKAMEDYYREIYAVNGITDLKFPEHYPISRLLGCVEVVGCVSCEELVCWEEVPEGVRLEGQQIFAGFKLIVPFEMRGYQGVYNLERKTYEAAVRGLFPVKAPLPVKFPLLDPQDPFSLKPGALASYLSGSKASEMEKSPSLSAAIAGARAAATQFSKNNDQPITIQEGEMPVSSRTRHKSKEELKTG
;
A
#
# COMPACT_ATOMS: atom_id res chain seq x y z
N MET A 1 -23.67 14.27 -21.11
CA MET A 1 -23.24 14.95 -19.87
C MET A 1 -21.91 14.33 -19.46
N GLY A 2 -20.82 15.09 -19.59
CA GLY A 2 -19.46 14.59 -19.37
C GLY A 2 -19.25 14.22 -17.90
N SER A 3 -18.75 13.01 -17.68
CA SER A 3 -18.22 12.57 -16.39
C SER A 3 -17.01 13.43 -16.07
N SER A 4 -17.18 14.37 -15.15
CA SER A 4 -16.11 15.21 -14.62
C SER A 4 -15.15 14.31 -13.85
N SER A 5 -14.03 13.95 -14.47
CA SER A 5 -12.88 13.39 -13.77
C SER A 5 -12.45 14.40 -12.70
N LYS A 6 -12.54 14.02 -11.42
CA LYS A 6 -12.00 14.79 -10.29
C LYS A 6 -10.47 14.87 -10.42
N SER A 7 -10.00 15.70 -11.33
CA SER A 7 -8.62 16.11 -11.45
C SER A 7 -8.43 17.33 -10.54
N GLY A 8 -7.75 17.15 -9.41
CA GLY A 8 -7.29 18.28 -8.60
C GLY A 8 -7.39 18.19 -7.09
N GLU A 9 -7.24 17.02 -6.46
CA GLU A 9 -6.80 17.04 -5.06
C GLU A 9 -5.34 17.50 -5.03
N ASN A 10 -5.09 18.75 -4.61
CA ASN A 10 -3.76 19.33 -4.53
C ASN A 10 -3.02 18.78 -3.31
N TYR A 11 -2.36 17.64 -3.49
CA TYR A 11 -1.54 17.03 -2.46
C TYR A 11 -0.21 17.79 -2.32
N LYS A 12 -0.03 18.47 -1.18
CA LYS A 12 1.22 19.19 -0.85
C LYS A 12 2.22 18.27 -0.16
N ASN A 13 1.75 17.50 0.81
CA ASN A 13 2.54 16.56 1.61
C ASN A 13 1.75 15.27 1.77
N PRO A 14 1.52 14.52 0.68
CA PRO A 14 0.65 13.35 0.72
C PRO A 14 1.21 12.28 1.64
N CYS A 15 0.31 11.62 2.35
CA CYS A 15 0.58 10.54 3.27
C CYS A 15 -0.43 9.41 3.05
N LEU A 16 0.07 8.19 3.10
CA LEU A 16 -0.70 6.97 2.98
C LEU A 16 -0.56 6.15 4.25
N THR A 17 -1.69 5.81 4.86
CA THR A 17 -1.73 4.84 5.96
C THR A 17 -1.85 3.43 5.42
N MET A 18 -0.99 2.51 5.90
CA MET A 18 -1.05 1.10 5.55
C MET A 18 -0.74 0.19 6.75
N HIS A 19 -1.21 -1.06 6.69
CA HIS A 19 -1.00 -2.03 7.76
C HIS A 19 0.45 -2.51 7.84
N GLN A 20 0.84 -2.95 9.04
CA GLN A 20 2.07 -3.70 9.22
C GLN A 20 1.86 -5.16 8.75
N PRO A 21 2.92 -5.84 8.23
CA PRO A 21 4.32 -5.38 8.16
C PRO A 21 4.64 -4.49 6.94
N TRP A 22 3.72 -4.35 5.98
CA TRP A 22 3.98 -3.66 4.70
C TRP A 22 4.49 -2.23 4.86
N ALA A 23 3.96 -1.46 5.83
CA ALA A 23 4.42 -0.10 6.12
C ALA A 23 5.93 -0.05 6.37
N SER A 24 6.43 -0.91 7.26
CA SER A 24 7.85 -0.95 7.59
C SER A 24 8.68 -1.49 6.44
N LEU A 25 8.23 -2.56 5.78
CA LEU A 25 8.94 -3.14 4.65
C LEU A 25 9.12 -2.14 3.50
N LEU A 26 8.13 -1.28 3.28
CA LEU A 26 8.17 -0.24 2.25
C LEU A 26 9.18 0.86 2.59
N VAL A 27 9.16 1.42 3.82
CA VAL A 27 10.13 2.47 4.20
C VAL A 27 11.56 1.94 4.38
N HIS A 28 11.74 0.65 4.62
CA HIS A 28 13.07 0.01 4.63
C HIS A 28 13.55 -0.38 3.22
N GLY A 29 12.78 -0.08 2.16
CA GLY A 29 13.14 -0.39 0.78
C GLY A 29 13.17 -1.89 0.46
N ILE A 30 12.54 -2.73 1.30
CA ILE A 30 12.41 -4.17 1.08
C ILE A 30 11.23 -4.42 0.13
N LYS A 31 10.06 -3.88 0.47
CA LYS A 31 8.90 -3.85 -0.41
C LYS A 31 9.09 -2.73 -1.42
N ARG A 32 9.17 -3.07 -2.70
CA ARG A 32 9.48 -2.12 -3.78
C ARG A 32 8.23 -1.63 -4.50
N ILE A 33 7.13 -2.32 -4.25
CA ILE A 33 5.91 -2.26 -5.04
C ILE A 33 4.68 -2.33 -4.14
N GLU A 34 3.62 -1.55 -4.42
CA GLU A 34 2.37 -1.45 -3.65
C GLU A 34 1.13 -1.50 -4.56
N GLY A 35 0.37 -2.59 -4.46
CA GLY A 35 -0.85 -2.78 -5.25
C GLY A 35 -2.09 -2.09 -4.69
N ARG A 36 -2.75 -1.30 -5.55
CA ARG A 36 -4.07 -0.69 -5.30
C ARG A 36 -5.06 -1.05 -6.39
N SER A 37 -6.35 -1.01 -6.03
CA SER A 37 -7.46 -1.11 -6.99
C SER A 37 -7.75 0.20 -7.72
N TRP A 38 -7.02 1.28 -7.43
CA TRP A 38 -7.20 2.61 -8.01
C TRP A 38 -5.84 3.16 -8.47
N PRO A 39 -5.79 3.94 -9.57
CA PRO A 39 -4.54 4.51 -10.07
C PRO A 39 -4.02 5.56 -9.10
N ALA A 40 -2.71 5.53 -8.80
CA ALA A 40 -2.10 6.51 -7.91
C ALA A 40 -2.24 7.94 -8.49
N PRO A 41 -2.95 8.87 -7.83
CA PRO A 41 -3.12 10.24 -8.33
C PRO A 41 -1.88 11.10 -8.11
N ILE A 42 -0.80 10.53 -7.58
CA ILE A 42 0.37 11.26 -7.05
C ILE A 42 1.65 10.64 -7.59
N ARG A 43 2.58 11.49 -8.00
CA ARG A 43 4.00 11.16 -8.18
C ARG A 43 4.87 11.99 -7.23
N GLY A 44 6.09 11.53 -6.99
CA GLY A 44 7.02 12.15 -6.05
C GLY A 44 6.83 11.65 -4.62
N ARG A 45 7.18 12.48 -3.64
CA ARG A 45 7.24 12.07 -2.24
C ARG A 45 5.86 11.70 -1.68
N LEU A 46 5.76 10.50 -1.12
CA LEU A 46 4.62 9.99 -0.37
C LEU A 46 5.07 9.56 1.03
N TRP A 47 4.49 10.16 2.06
CA TRP A 47 4.72 9.78 3.44
C TRP A 47 4.00 8.47 3.79
N ILE A 48 4.62 7.63 4.62
CA ILE A 48 4.09 6.33 5.03
C ILE A 48 3.80 6.34 6.52
N HIS A 49 2.53 6.15 6.84
CA HIS A 49 2.04 5.98 8.20
C HIS A 49 1.64 4.52 8.44
N ALA A 50 2.07 3.95 9.57
CA ALA A 50 1.64 2.63 9.99
C ALA A 50 0.28 2.69 10.69
N ALA A 51 -0.67 1.90 10.21
CA ALA A 51 -1.98 1.77 10.83
C ALA A 51 -1.89 1.24 12.28
N SER A 52 -3.00 1.35 13.02
CA SER A 52 -3.07 1.01 14.45
C SER A 52 -3.26 -0.48 14.76
N LYS A 53 -3.63 -1.31 13.77
CA LYS A 53 -3.80 -2.75 14.00
C LYS A 53 -2.43 -3.41 14.21
N VAL A 54 -2.28 -4.07 15.35
CA VAL A 54 -1.09 -4.88 15.69
C VAL A 54 -0.93 -5.98 14.63
N PRO A 55 0.25 -6.12 14.00
CA PRO A 55 0.50 -7.20 13.06
C PRO A 55 0.56 -8.54 13.79
N ASP A 56 -0.12 -9.54 13.23
CA ASP A 56 -0.01 -10.92 13.70
C ASP A 56 1.42 -11.46 13.43
N PRO A 57 2.07 -12.16 14.39
CA PRO A 57 3.42 -12.69 14.19
C PRO A 57 3.54 -13.63 12.98
N GLY A 58 2.52 -14.43 12.70
CA GLY A 58 2.48 -15.30 11.52
C GLY A 58 2.45 -14.50 10.21
N THR A 59 1.74 -13.37 10.21
CA THR A 59 1.72 -12.40 9.09
C THR A 59 3.10 -11.79 8.86
N ILE A 60 3.80 -11.37 9.92
CA ILE A 60 5.17 -10.85 9.81
C ILE A 60 6.05 -11.92 9.18
N LYS A 61 6.08 -13.12 9.76
CA LYS A 61 6.91 -14.22 9.28
C LYS A 61 6.62 -14.57 7.82
N ALA A 62 5.35 -14.69 7.44
CA ALA A 62 4.95 -15.01 6.07
C ALA A 62 5.45 -13.96 5.07
N MET A 63 5.39 -12.67 5.43
CA MET A 63 5.89 -11.60 4.57
C MET A 63 7.43 -11.55 4.54
N GLU A 64 8.12 -11.82 5.64
CA GLU A 64 9.57 -11.92 5.64
C GLU A 64 10.06 -13.09 4.78
N ASP A 65 9.46 -14.28 4.95
CA ASP A 65 9.76 -15.46 4.14
C ASP A 65 9.52 -15.19 2.65
N TYR A 66 8.40 -14.55 2.32
CA TYR A 66 8.11 -14.10 0.96
C TYR A 66 9.21 -13.20 0.40
N TYR A 67 9.61 -12.16 1.12
CA TYR A 67 10.66 -11.28 0.63
C TYR A 67 12.04 -11.95 0.57
N ARG A 68 12.35 -12.91 1.45
CA ARG A 68 13.59 -13.71 1.33
C ARG A 68 13.62 -14.48 0.01
N GLU A 69 12.55 -15.19 -0.32
CA GLU A 69 12.49 -15.96 -1.58
C GLU A 69 12.52 -15.05 -2.81
N ILE A 70 11.80 -13.92 -2.76
CA ILE A 70 11.75 -12.95 -3.87
C ILE A 70 13.12 -12.33 -4.15
N TYR A 71 13.90 -12.02 -3.11
CA TYR A 71 15.26 -11.51 -3.28
C TYR A 71 16.26 -12.62 -3.64
N ALA A 72 16.04 -13.85 -3.17
CA ALA A 72 16.87 -15.01 -3.51
C ALA A 72 16.80 -15.36 -5.00
N VAL A 73 15.67 -15.14 -5.66
CA VAL A 73 15.54 -15.22 -7.14
C VAL A 73 16.55 -14.32 -7.84
N ASN A 74 16.92 -13.19 -7.23
CA ASN A 74 17.96 -12.28 -7.74
C ASN A 74 19.34 -12.51 -7.08
N GLY A 75 19.55 -13.65 -6.43
CA GLY A 75 20.83 -14.02 -5.78
C GLY A 75 21.11 -13.32 -4.45
N ILE A 76 20.14 -12.61 -3.88
CA ILE A 76 20.30 -11.90 -2.60
C ILE A 76 19.74 -12.76 -1.46
N THR A 77 20.63 -13.28 -0.63
CA THR A 77 20.28 -14.18 0.49
C THR A 77 20.43 -13.55 1.87
N ASP A 78 21.33 -12.57 2.04
CA ASP A 78 21.51 -11.82 3.31
C ASP A 78 20.56 -10.60 3.39
N LEU A 79 19.26 -10.87 3.33
CA LEU A 79 18.23 -9.84 3.48
C LEU A 79 17.95 -9.58 4.97
N LYS A 80 18.17 -8.34 5.42
CA LYS A 80 17.90 -7.91 6.80
C LYS A 80 16.54 -7.24 6.92
N PHE A 81 15.76 -7.72 7.89
CA PHE A 81 14.42 -7.21 8.19
C PHE A 81 14.43 -6.24 9.39
N PRO A 82 13.43 -5.36 9.51
CA PRO A 82 13.26 -4.52 10.68
C PRO A 82 13.06 -5.37 11.95
N GLU A 83 13.76 -5.02 13.03
CA GLU A 83 13.56 -5.68 14.34
C GLU A 83 12.19 -5.38 14.95
N HIS A 84 11.58 -4.25 14.57
CA HIS A 84 10.31 -3.76 15.11
C HIS A 84 9.39 -3.22 14.02
N TYR A 85 8.09 -3.46 14.20
CA TYR A 85 7.02 -3.02 13.30
C TYR A 85 6.05 -2.07 14.05
N PRO A 86 6.44 -0.80 14.28
CA PRO A 86 5.65 0.13 15.09
C PRO A 86 4.30 0.47 14.45
N ILE A 87 3.25 0.58 15.26
CA ILE A 87 1.89 0.93 14.84
C ILE A 87 1.56 2.38 15.18
N SER A 88 0.57 2.96 14.52
CA SER A 88 0.09 4.33 14.76
C SER A 88 1.17 5.41 14.66
N ARG A 89 2.15 5.21 13.77
CA ARG A 89 3.30 6.12 13.62
C ARG A 89 3.60 6.47 12.17
N LEU A 90 3.97 7.72 11.94
CA LEU A 90 4.63 8.16 10.72
C LEU A 90 6.05 7.58 10.69
N LEU A 91 6.35 6.73 9.70
CA LEU A 91 7.60 5.97 9.67
C LEU A 91 8.68 6.62 8.79
N GLY A 92 8.27 7.31 7.73
CA GLY A 92 9.17 7.74 6.68
C GLY A 92 8.42 8.19 5.44
N CYS A 93 9.12 8.26 4.32
CA CYS A 93 8.51 8.55 3.04
C CYS A 93 9.18 7.74 1.94
N VAL A 94 8.45 7.53 0.86
CA VAL A 94 8.94 6.92 -0.36
C VAL A 94 8.74 7.89 -1.52
N GLU A 95 9.43 7.68 -2.62
CA GLU A 95 9.22 8.40 -3.87
C GLU A 95 8.40 7.51 -4.81
N VAL A 96 7.20 7.97 -5.17
CA VAL A 96 6.37 7.36 -6.20
C VAL A 96 6.89 7.76 -7.57
N VAL A 97 7.45 6.83 -8.32
CA VAL A 97 8.01 7.14 -9.64
C VAL A 97 7.05 6.83 -10.79
N GLY A 98 6.09 5.92 -10.62
CA GLY A 98 5.12 5.56 -11.65
C GLY A 98 4.07 4.55 -11.18
N CYS A 99 3.09 4.29 -12.06
CA CYS A 99 2.01 3.32 -11.87
C CYS A 99 1.87 2.52 -13.17
N VAL A 100 1.88 1.20 -13.08
CA VAL A 100 1.78 0.28 -14.24
C VAL A 100 0.78 -0.82 -13.90
N SER A 101 0.16 -1.42 -14.91
CA SER A 101 -0.71 -2.57 -14.72
C SER A 101 0.09 -3.82 -14.34
N CYS A 102 -0.59 -4.87 -13.86
CA CYS A 102 0.08 -6.14 -13.57
C CYS A 102 0.64 -6.77 -14.86
N GLU A 103 -0.13 -6.69 -15.94
CA GLU A 103 0.20 -7.22 -17.25
C GLU A 103 1.45 -6.54 -17.82
N GLU A 104 1.55 -5.22 -17.67
CA GLU A 104 2.71 -4.44 -18.11
C GLU A 104 3.97 -4.81 -17.29
N LEU A 105 3.84 -4.90 -15.96
CA LEU A 105 4.97 -5.19 -15.08
C LEU A 105 5.61 -6.56 -15.36
N VAL A 106 4.81 -7.60 -15.63
CA VAL A 106 5.32 -8.95 -15.89
C VAL A 106 6.16 -9.00 -17.17
N CYS A 107 5.80 -8.19 -18.16
CA CYS A 107 6.48 -8.09 -19.45
C CYS A 107 7.73 -7.18 -19.42
N TRP A 108 8.05 -6.57 -18.27
CA TRP A 108 9.13 -5.61 -18.18
C TRP A 108 10.50 -6.28 -17.96
N GLU A 109 11.11 -6.79 -19.01
CA GLU A 109 12.35 -7.58 -18.94
C GLU A 109 13.55 -6.85 -18.31
N GLU A 110 13.60 -5.52 -18.42
CA GLU A 110 14.64 -4.68 -17.82
C GLU A 110 14.54 -4.59 -16.29
N VAL A 111 13.40 -5.00 -15.71
CA VAL A 111 13.16 -5.01 -14.27
C VAL A 111 13.53 -6.39 -13.69
N PRO A 112 14.30 -6.44 -12.57
CA PRO A 112 14.72 -7.70 -11.97
C PRO A 112 13.55 -8.65 -11.70
N GLU A 113 13.77 -9.93 -11.89
CA GLU A 113 12.72 -10.95 -11.79
C GLU A 113 11.95 -10.93 -10.46
N GLY A 114 12.63 -10.79 -9.32
CA GLY A 114 11.97 -10.68 -8.02
C GLY A 114 11.03 -9.47 -7.94
N VAL A 115 11.35 -8.36 -8.59
CA VAL A 115 10.50 -7.16 -8.62
C VAL A 115 9.23 -7.43 -9.43
N ARG A 116 9.32 -8.14 -10.56
CA ARG A 116 8.15 -8.51 -11.37
C ARG A 116 7.17 -9.40 -10.61
N LEU A 117 7.66 -10.16 -9.63
CA LEU A 117 6.85 -11.00 -8.74
C LEU A 117 6.14 -10.21 -7.61
N GLU A 118 6.41 -8.90 -7.43
CA GLU A 118 5.86 -8.09 -6.32
C GLU A 118 4.55 -7.32 -6.62
N GLY A 119 4.18 -7.07 -7.88
CA GLY A 119 2.87 -6.54 -8.31
C GLY A 119 2.43 -5.10 -7.90
N GLN A 120 2.52 -4.17 -8.87
CA GLN A 120 2.02 -2.76 -9.01
C GLN A 120 2.56 -1.60 -8.13
N GLN A 121 2.85 -0.44 -8.75
CA GLN A 121 3.49 0.79 -8.23
C GLN A 121 4.97 0.66 -7.84
N ILE A 122 5.75 1.74 -7.93
CA ILE A 122 7.21 1.73 -7.84
C ILE A 122 7.71 2.76 -6.81
N PHE A 123 8.68 2.37 -5.97
CA PHE A 123 9.17 3.20 -4.87
C PHE A 123 10.69 3.23 -4.67
N ALA A 124 11.23 4.41 -4.35
CA ALA A 124 12.53 4.59 -3.67
C ALA A 124 12.30 5.08 -2.22
N GLY A 125 13.01 4.53 -1.22
CA GLY A 125 12.63 4.68 0.20
C GLY A 125 13.52 5.59 1.06
N PHE A 126 12.89 6.27 2.03
CA PHE A 126 13.50 7.04 3.12
C PHE A 126 12.79 6.71 4.45
N LYS A 127 13.52 6.74 5.56
CA LYS A 127 12.99 6.43 6.90
C LYS A 127 13.29 7.55 7.89
N LEU A 128 12.44 7.73 8.88
CA LEU A 128 12.69 8.60 10.03
C LEU A 128 13.60 7.93 11.05
N ILE A 129 14.53 8.69 11.61
CA ILE A 129 15.36 8.25 12.75
C ILE A 129 14.47 7.92 13.94
N VAL A 130 13.47 8.78 14.21
CA VAL A 130 12.46 8.57 15.24
C VAL A 130 11.06 8.73 14.64
N PRO A 131 10.25 7.65 14.57
CA PRO A 131 8.88 7.72 14.07
C PRO A 131 7.96 8.59 14.94
N PHE A 132 7.15 9.45 14.32
CA PHE A 132 6.19 10.32 15.03
C PHE A 132 4.89 9.58 15.31
N GLU A 133 4.38 9.71 16.52
CA GLU A 133 3.01 9.27 16.81
C GLU A 133 1.99 10.24 16.22
N MET A 134 1.04 9.70 15.46
CA MET A 134 -0.06 10.48 14.90
C MET A 134 -1.20 9.57 14.46
N ARG A 135 -2.41 10.13 14.33
CA ARG A 135 -3.56 9.43 13.75
C ARG A 135 -3.40 9.31 12.23
N GLY A 136 -3.71 8.12 11.70
CA GLY A 136 -3.82 7.87 10.27
C GLY A 136 -5.25 8.05 9.77
N TYR A 137 -5.40 8.25 8.46
CA TYR A 137 -6.70 8.42 7.79
C TYR A 137 -6.83 7.44 6.62
N GLN A 138 -8.08 7.18 6.20
CA GLN A 138 -8.35 6.37 5.01
C GLN A 138 -8.04 7.16 3.73
N GLY A 139 -7.53 6.47 2.72
CA GLY A 139 -7.09 7.11 1.47
C GLY A 139 -5.77 7.87 1.62
N VAL A 140 -5.44 8.70 0.63
CA VAL A 140 -4.30 9.60 0.69
C VAL A 140 -4.74 10.94 1.28
N TYR A 141 -3.96 11.48 2.21
CA TYR A 141 -4.26 12.73 2.91
C TYR A 141 -3.01 13.60 3.03
N ASN A 142 -3.17 14.90 3.24
CA ASN A 142 -2.03 15.79 3.48
C ASN A 142 -1.61 15.75 4.95
N LEU A 143 -0.31 15.62 5.21
CA LEU A 143 0.24 15.86 6.55
C LEU A 143 0.01 17.30 6.99
N GLU A 144 -0.23 17.48 8.29
CA GLU A 144 -0.19 18.80 8.91
C GLU A 144 1.21 19.43 8.75
N ARG A 145 1.24 20.74 8.49
CA ARG A 145 2.49 21.46 8.21
C ARG A 145 3.54 21.26 9.30
N LYS A 146 3.16 21.30 10.58
CA LYS A 146 4.08 21.12 11.71
C LYS A 146 4.68 19.71 11.74
N THR A 147 3.85 18.69 11.50
CA THR A 147 4.29 17.29 11.43
C THR A 147 5.26 17.08 10.27
N TYR A 148 4.92 17.62 9.10
CA TYR A 148 5.81 17.59 7.93
C TYR A 148 7.16 18.26 8.21
N GLU A 149 7.16 19.49 8.73
CA GLU A 149 8.40 20.25 9.02
C GLU A 149 9.29 19.52 10.01
N ALA A 150 8.71 18.89 11.04
CA ALA A 150 9.45 18.07 11.99
C ALA A 150 9.98 16.79 11.34
N ALA A 151 9.16 16.14 10.51
CA ALA A 151 9.51 14.88 9.88
C ALA A 151 10.66 15.02 8.88
N VAL A 152 10.66 16.08 8.05
CA VAL A 152 11.76 16.32 7.09
C VAL A 152 13.12 16.43 7.78
N ARG A 153 13.17 17.02 8.99
CA ARG A 153 14.42 17.17 9.76
C ARG A 153 14.98 15.85 10.27
N GLY A 154 14.12 14.85 10.44
CA GLY A 154 14.49 13.52 10.96
C GLY A 154 14.66 12.44 9.89
N LEU A 155 14.59 12.80 8.60
CA LEU A 155 14.73 11.84 7.51
C LEU A 155 16.18 11.42 7.30
N PHE A 156 16.37 10.13 7.08
CA PHE A 156 17.64 9.54 6.69
C PHE A 156 17.45 8.65 5.44
N PRO A 157 18.36 8.71 4.45
CA PRO A 157 18.31 7.84 3.28
C PRO A 157 18.41 6.36 3.66
N VAL A 158 17.58 5.51 3.06
CA VAL A 158 17.69 4.07 3.24
C VAL A 158 18.37 3.46 2.02
N LYS A 159 19.41 2.64 2.25
CA LYS A 159 20.02 1.85 1.19
C LYS A 159 19.17 0.60 0.95
N ALA A 160 18.44 0.57 -0.18
CA ALA A 160 17.68 -0.59 -0.58
C ALA A 160 18.60 -1.81 -0.82
N PRO A 161 18.18 -3.04 -0.44
CA PRO A 161 18.99 -4.24 -0.64
C PRO A 161 19.31 -4.52 -2.12
N LEU A 162 18.35 -4.22 -3.01
CA LEU A 162 18.57 -4.19 -4.46
C LEU A 162 18.03 -2.85 -4.99
N PRO A 163 18.88 -1.86 -5.27
CA PRO A 163 18.47 -0.64 -5.93
C PRO A 163 17.96 -0.96 -7.35
N VAL A 164 16.72 -0.61 -7.64
CA VAL A 164 16.11 -0.83 -8.95
C VAL A 164 15.94 0.51 -9.64
N LYS A 165 16.47 0.64 -10.85
CA LYS A 165 16.16 1.76 -11.73
C LYS A 165 15.03 1.33 -12.63
N PHE A 166 13.88 1.96 -12.49
CA PHE A 166 12.75 1.72 -13.36
C PHE A 166 12.88 2.65 -14.56
N PRO A 167 12.94 2.13 -15.79
CA PRO A 167 12.92 2.97 -16.97
C PRO A 167 11.66 3.84 -16.94
N LEU A 168 11.79 5.15 -17.15
CA LEU A 168 10.61 5.95 -17.42
C LEU A 168 10.10 5.57 -18.80
N LEU A 169 8.85 5.11 -18.88
CA LEU A 169 8.27 4.55 -20.08
C LEU A 169 8.19 5.57 -21.23
N ASP A 170 8.16 6.87 -20.94
CA ASP A 170 8.21 7.95 -21.95
C ASP A 170 9.14 9.09 -21.46
N PRO A 171 10.24 9.39 -22.18
CA PRO A 171 11.10 10.53 -21.86
C PRO A 171 10.46 11.91 -22.09
N GLN A 172 9.45 11.99 -22.98
CA GLN A 172 8.76 13.21 -23.38
C GLN A 172 7.51 13.48 -22.55
N ASP A 173 6.87 12.43 -22.04
CA ASP A 173 5.83 12.52 -21.02
C ASP A 173 6.27 11.77 -19.76
N PRO A 174 6.94 12.46 -18.81
CA PRO A 174 7.32 11.89 -17.54
C PRO A 174 6.12 11.32 -16.76
N PHE A 175 4.89 11.71 -17.09
CA PHE A 175 3.65 11.26 -16.46
C PHE A 175 2.92 10.15 -17.22
N SER A 176 3.42 9.75 -18.40
CA SER A 176 2.83 8.66 -19.16
C SER A 176 2.86 7.37 -18.35
N LEU A 177 1.67 6.81 -18.15
CA LEU A 177 1.47 5.43 -17.70
C LEU A 177 1.29 4.49 -18.89
N LYS A 178 1.36 5.05 -20.11
CA LYS A 178 1.39 4.25 -21.34
C LYS A 178 2.83 3.83 -21.55
N PRO A 179 3.10 2.54 -21.78
CA PRO A 179 4.41 2.12 -22.25
C PRO A 179 4.75 2.97 -23.47
N GLY A 180 5.77 3.83 -23.41
CA GLY A 180 6.33 4.39 -24.62
C GLY A 180 6.84 3.21 -25.42
N ALA A 181 6.12 2.87 -26.48
CA ALA A 181 6.50 1.93 -27.52
C ALA A 181 7.20 0.62 -27.07
N LEU A 182 6.85 -0.01 -25.94
CA LEU A 182 7.12 -1.45 -25.77
C LEU A 182 6.15 -2.31 -26.59
N ALA A 183 5.12 -1.70 -27.18
CA ALA A 183 4.16 -2.37 -28.06
C ALA A 183 4.79 -3.01 -29.31
N SER A 184 5.98 -2.56 -29.74
CA SER A 184 6.69 -3.22 -30.84
C SER A 184 7.32 -4.56 -30.46
N TYR A 185 7.51 -4.85 -29.16
CA TYR A 185 8.05 -6.13 -28.67
C TYR A 185 6.95 -7.12 -28.25
N LEU A 186 5.70 -6.67 -28.17
CA LEU A 186 4.54 -7.51 -27.81
C LEU A 186 4.19 -8.56 -28.90
N SER A 187 4.83 -8.49 -30.07
CA SER A 187 4.72 -9.51 -31.11
C SER A 187 5.80 -10.58 -30.94
N GLY A 188 5.78 -11.37 -29.86
CA GLY A 188 6.59 -12.60 -29.86
C GLY A 188 6.81 -13.33 -28.54
N SER A 189 6.87 -12.66 -27.39
CA SER A 189 7.26 -13.36 -26.16
C SER A 189 6.03 -13.93 -25.45
N LYS A 190 5.79 -15.23 -25.62
CA LYS A 190 4.98 -15.99 -24.66
C LYS A 190 5.58 -15.77 -23.29
N ALA A 191 4.80 -15.27 -22.33
CA ALA A 191 5.18 -15.28 -20.92
C ALA A 191 5.67 -16.71 -20.59
N SER A 192 6.98 -16.83 -20.36
CA SER A 192 7.58 -18.09 -19.95
C SER A 192 6.87 -18.54 -18.67
N GLU A 193 6.12 -19.64 -18.75
CA GLU A 193 5.65 -20.33 -17.56
C GLU A 193 6.89 -20.81 -16.82
N MET A 194 7.20 -20.09 -15.74
CA MET A 194 8.39 -20.28 -14.96
C MET A 194 8.17 -21.37 -13.92
N GLU A 195 9.07 -22.36 -13.91
CA GLU A 195 9.17 -23.39 -12.88
C GLU A 195 9.54 -22.73 -11.53
N LYS A 196 8.52 -22.34 -10.75
CA LYS A 196 8.72 -21.80 -9.40
C LYS A 196 9.15 -22.91 -8.47
N SER A 197 10.20 -22.67 -7.67
CA SER A 197 10.57 -23.61 -6.62
C SER A 197 9.38 -23.86 -5.66
N PRO A 198 9.29 -25.04 -5.03
CA PRO A 198 8.28 -25.30 -4.01
C PRO A 198 8.31 -24.28 -2.86
N SER A 199 9.51 -23.81 -2.48
CA SER A 199 9.70 -22.79 -1.44
C SER A 199 9.09 -21.45 -1.84
N LEU A 200 9.39 -20.95 -3.04
CA LEU A 200 8.87 -19.69 -3.56
C LEU A 200 7.34 -19.75 -3.70
N SER A 201 6.82 -20.88 -4.18
CA SER A 201 5.38 -21.09 -4.31
C SER A 201 4.67 -21.07 -2.96
N ALA A 202 5.23 -21.73 -1.94
CA ALA A 202 4.70 -21.72 -0.58
C ALA A 202 4.76 -20.31 0.04
N ALA A 203 5.85 -19.57 -0.19
CA ALA A 203 6.00 -18.21 0.32
C ALA A 203 5.02 -17.23 -0.35
N ILE A 204 4.79 -17.35 -1.66
CA ILE A 204 3.75 -16.58 -2.38
C ILE A 204 2.36 -16.89 -1.80
N ALA A 205 2.04 -18.16 -1.55
CA ALA A 205 0.78 -18.56 -0.95
C ALA A 205 0.60 -17.98 0.47
N GLY A 206 1.65 -18.04 1.29
CA GLY A 206 1.67 -17.45 2.63
C GLY A 206 1.44 -15.94 2.62
N ALA A 207 2.13 -15.21 1.74
CA ALA A 207 1.94 -13.77 1.57
C ALA A 207 0.52 -13.41 1.10
N ARG A 208 -0.08 -14.20 0.20
CA ARG A 208 -1.47 -13.99 -0.25
C ARG A 208 -2.46 -14.18 0.90
N ALA A 209 -2.31 -15.26 1.67
CA ALA A 209 -3.13 -15.49 2.86
C ALA A 209 -3.02 -14.31 3.85
N ALA A 210 -1.80 -13.86 4.12
CA ALA A 210 -1.51 -12.70 4.95
C ALA A 210 -2.18 -11.41 4.44
N ALA A 211 -2.18 -11.14 3.12
CA ALA A 211 -2.80 -9.94 2.57
C ALA A 211 -4.33 -9.92 2.69
N THR A 212 -4.99 -11.06 2.52
CA THR A 212 -6.47 -11.14 2.51
C THR A 212 -7.12 -10.92 3.89
N GLN A 213 -6.36 -10.96 4.98
CA GLN A 213 -6.91 -10.83 6.34
C GLN A 213 -7.56 -9.47 6.64
N PHE A 214 -7.27 -8.44 5.84
CA PHE A 214 -7.79 -7.08 6.02
C PHE A 214 -8.99 -6.76 5.11
N SER A 215 -9.34 -7.65 4.17
CA SER A 215 -10.41 -7.41 3.18
C SER A 215 -11.83 -7.71 3.69
N LYS A 216 -11.98 -8.30 4.89
CA LYS A 216 -13.24 -8.91 5.34
C LYS A 216 -14.30 -7.98 5.94
N ASN A 217 -14.16 -6.65 5.86
CA ASN A 217 -15.07 -5.72 6.53
C ASN A 217 -15.94 -4.88 5.58
N ASN A 218 -16.64 -5.47 4.60
CA ASN A 218 -17.70 -4.71 3.92
C ASN A 218 -18.95 -5.44 3.42
N ASP A 219 -19.15 -6.72 3.73
CA ASP A 219 -20.39 -7.42 3.37
C ASP A 219 -21.13 -7.88 4.63
N GLN A 220 -21.92 -6.97 5.22
CA GLN A 220 -23.10 -7.39 5.97
C GLN A 220 -24.21 -7.62 4.94
N PRO A 221 -24.71 -8.85 4.76
CA PRO A 221 -25.84 -9.09 3.90
C PRO A 221 -27.07 -8.43 4.53
N ILE A 222 -27.66 -7.47 3.82
CA ILE A 222 -29.00 -6.98 4.11
C ILE A 222 -29.94 -8.15 3.82
N THR A 223 -30.28 -8.90 4.86
CA THR A 223 -31.38 -9.87 4.80
C THR A 223 -32.68 -9.08 4.70
N ILE A 224 -33.19 -8.95 3.48
CA ILE A 224 -34.59 -8.60 3.23
C ILE A 224 -35.41 -9.81 3.68
N GLN A 225 -36.21 -9.66 4.74
CA GLN A 225 -37.36 -10.52 5.00
C GLN A 225 -38.61 -9.64 4.93
N GLU A 226 -39.42 -9.89 3.89
CA GLU A 226 -40.79 -9.41 3.80
C GLU A 226 -41.67 -10.15 4.79
N GLY A 227 -42.59 -9.39 5.42
CA GLY A 227 -43.86 -9.90 5.93
C GLY A 227 -43.85 -10.50 7.34
N GLU A 228 -44.18 -9.68 8.34
CA GLU A 228 -45.28 -9.92 9.28
C GLU A 228 -45.36 -8.78 10.31
N MET A 229 -46.47 -8.05 10.30
CA MET A 229 -46.85 -7.15 11.40
C MET A 229 -47.27 -8.00 12.60
N PRO A 230 -46.85 -7.64 13.82
CA PRO A 230 -47.89 -7.38 14.81
C PRO A 230 -47.62 -6.21 15.77
N VAL A 231 -48.70 -5.46 15.98
CA VAL A 231 -49.24 -5.00 17.27
C VAL A 231 -48.32 -4.17 18.20
N SER A 232 -48.63 -2.87 18.17
CA SER A 232 -48.46 -1.88 19.23
C SER A 232 -48.53 -2.44 20.66
N SER A 233 -47.49 -2.18 21.46
CA SER A 233 -47.62 -2.05 22.90
C SER A 233 -46.82 -0.84 23.41
N ARG A 234 -47.55 0.04 24.12
CA ARG A 234 -47.06 1.25 24.78
C ARG A 234 -46.21 0.90 25.99
N THR A 235 -45.07 1.56 26.18
CA THR A 235 -44.60 1.87 27.55
C THR A 235 -43.83 3.20 27.63
N ARG A 236 -44.47 4.14 28.33
CA ARG A 236 -43.98 5.36 28.99
C ARG A 236 -42.50 5.31 29.44
N HIS A 237 -41.77 6.39 29.16
CA HIS A 237 -40.82 6.97 30.12
C HIS A 237 -40.80 8.51 30.07
N LYS A 238 -41.60 9.08 30.99
CA LYS A 238 -41.41 10.29 31.81
C LYS A 238 -40.35 11.31 31.37
N SER A 239 -40.81 12.42 30.79
CA SER A 239 -40.10 13.71 30.79
C SER A 239 -40.13 14.32 32.20
N LYS A 240 -38.97 14.76 32.69
CA LYS A 240 -38.83 15.73 33.78
C LYS A 240 -38.64 17.08 33.10
N GLU A 241 -39.57 18.01 33.34
CA GLU A 241 -39.44 19.40 32.94
C GLU A 241 -39.33 20.25 34.21
N GLU A 242 -38.30 21.09 34.23
CA GLU A 242 -37.98 21.99 35.33
C GLU A 242 -38.81 23.27 35.27
N LEU A 243 -39.16 23.73 36.46
CA LEU A 243 -39.56 25.08 36.90
C LEU A 243 -39.43 26.25 35.89
N LYS A 244 -40.48 27.09 35.85
CA LYS A 244 -40.39 28.52 36.22
C LYS A 244 -41.78 29.20 36.36
N THR A 245 -42.05 29.64 37.59
CA THR A 245 -42.61 30.94 38.00
C THR A 245 -43.62 31.69 37.12
N GLY A 246 -44.74 32.05 37.74
CA GLY A 246 -45.70 33.08 37.29
C GLY A 246 -47.04 32.91 37.97
#